data_AF-A0A519ZWK2-F1
#
_entry.id   AF-A0A519ZWK2-F1
#
_cell.length_a   1.000
_cell.length_b   1.000
_cell.length_c   1.000
_cell.angle_alpha   90.00
_cell.angle_beta   90.00
_cell.angle_gamma   90.00
#
_symmetry.space_group_name_H-M   'P 1'
#
loop_
_entity.id
_entity.type
_entity.pdbx_description
1 polymer ?
#
loop_
_entity_poly.entity_id
_entity_poly.type
_entity_poly.pdbx_seq_one_letter_code
_entity_poly.pdbx_strand_id
1 'polypeptide(L)'
;MELAPVSAANSSSQTALRLYMRDERGRELAGENQRWYDILRWGLLDDQAGLNYLIAKDADFTNFVLGKSKLLPIPQTDIDIDHTIKQNPGY
;
A
#
# COMPACT_ATOMS: atom_id res chain seq x y z
N MET A 1 -9.53 -6.40 25.69
CA MET A 1 -10.55 -5.60 24.99
C MET A 1 -11.15 -6.53 23.94
N GLU A 2 -12.45 -6.78 23.99
CA GLU A 2 -13.13 -7.66 23.03
C GLU A 2 -13.54 -6.83 21.81
N LEU A 3 -13.38 -7.37 20.60
CA LEU A 3 -13.77 -6.68 19.38
C LEU A 3 -15.28 -6.53 19.33
N ALA A 4 -15.76 -5.34 18.99
CA ALA A 4 -17.17 -5.10 18.80
C ALA A 4 -17.72 -5.97 17.64
N PRO A 5 -18.97 -6.44 17.72
CA PRO A 5 -19.58 -7.19 16.62
C PRO A 5 -19.56 -6.41 15.30
N VAL A 6 -19.32 -7.10 14.19
CA VAL A 6 -19.38 -6.49 12.85
C VAL A 6 -20.81 -6.02 12.58
N SER A 7 -20.98 -4.72 12.30
CA SER A 7 -22.30 -4.15 12.02
C SER A 7 -22.88 -4.65 10.68
N ALA A 8 -24.21 -4.65 10.56
CA ALA A 8 -24.89 -4.99 9.31
C ALA A 8 -24.49 -4.06 8.15
N ALA A 9 -24.16 -2.80 8.45
CA ALA A 9 -23.65 -1.87 7.43
C ALA A 9 -22.28 -2.31 6.89
N ASN A 10 -21.39 -2.75 7.78
CA ASN A 10 -20.04 -3.22 7.43
C ASN A 10 -20.06 -4.57 6.69
N SER A 11 -21.13 -5.35 6.78
CA SER A 11 -21.30 -6.63 6.07
C SER A 11 -22.37 -6.60 4.97
N SER A 12 -22.88 -5.42 4.61
CA SER A 12 -23.98 -5.24 3.64
C SER A 12 -23.65 -5.70 2.20
N SER A 13 -22.37 -5.80 1.85
CA SER A 13 -21.89 -6.31 0.57
C SER A 13 -20.46 -6.84 0.69
N GLN A 14 -20.00 -7.59 -0.32
CA GLN A 14 -18.59 -8.02 -0.39
C GLN A 14 -17.63 -6.81 -0.34
N THR A 15 -17.98 -5.71 -1.01
CA THR A 15 -17.17 -4.49 -1.04
C THR A 15 -17.14 -3.83 0.35
N ALA A 16 -18.29 -3.70 1.01
CA ALA A 16 -18.37 -3.13 2.36
C ALA A 16 -17.53 -3.95 3.35
N LEU A 17 -17.66 -5.27 3.33
CA LEU A 17 -16.91 -6.15 4.22
C LEU A 17 -15.40 -6.09 3.95
N ARG A 18 -15.00 -6.04 2.68
CA ARG A 18 -13.59 -5.89 2.29
C ARG A 18 -13.01 -4.58 2.83
N LEU A 19 -13.73 -3.46 2.71
CA LEU A 19 -13.28 -2.17 3.22
C LEU A 19 -13.17 -2.18 4.75
N TYR A 20 -14.15 -2.75 5.43
CA TYR A 20 -14.11 -2.94 6.88
C TYR A 20 -12.90 -3.77 7.33
N MET A 21 -12.63 -4.91 6.67
CA MET A 21 -11.46 -5.74 6.99
C MET A 21 -10.13 -5.01 6.74
N ARG A 22 -10.03 -4.19 5.68
CA ARG A 22 -8.81 -3.40 5.39
C ARG A 22 -8.54 -2.34 6.46
N ASP A 23 -9.61 -1.78 7.00
CA ASP A 23 -9.59 -0.77 8.05
C ASP A 23 -9.19 -1.39 9.40
N GLU A 24 -9.80 -2.52 9.79
CA GLU A 24 -9.42 -3.26 11.00
C GLU A 24 -7.97 -3.75 10.95
N ARG A 25 -7.50 -4.29 9.81
CA ARG A 25 -6.09 -4.66 9.66
C ARG A 25 -5.13 -3.50 9.87
N GLY A 26 -5.53 -2.29 9.46
CA GLY A 26 -4.75 -1.08 9.68
C GLY A 26 -4.65 -0.68 11.14
N ARG A 27 -5.73 -0.88 11.92
CA ARG A 27 -5.75 -0.62 13.38
C ARG A 27 -5.01 -1.67 14.16
N GLU A 28 -5.34 -2.94 13.93
CA GLU A 28 -4.86 -4.07 14.74
C GLU A 28 -3.34 -4.26 14.58
N LEU A 29 -2.82 -4.13 13.36
CA LEU A 29 -1.42 -4.40 13.03
C LEU A 29 -0.59 -3.10 12.88
N ALA A 30 -1.05 -2.02 13.50
CA ALA A 30 -0.38 -0.73 13.45
C ALA A 30 1.02 -0.84 14.10
N GLY A 31 2.06 -0.41 13.37
CA GLY A 31 3.44 -0.50 13.84
C GLY A 31 4.14 -1.85 13.60
N GLU A 32 3.45 -2.84 13.04
CA GLU A 32 4.00 -4.19 12.82
C GLU A 32 4.54 -4.43 11.40
N ASN A 33 4.87 -3.36 10.66
CA ASN A 33 5.40 -3.43 9.29
C ASN A 33 4.49 -4.13 8.27
N GLN A 34 3.18 -4.21 8.51
CA GLN A 34 2.23 -4.87 7.60
C GLN A 34 1.63 -3.92 6.56
N ARG A 35 1.50 -2.64 6.89
CA ARG A 35 0.70 -1.69 6.11
C ARG A 35 1.18 -1.53 4.67
N TRP A 36 2.49 -1.47 4.46
CA TRP A 36 3.09 -1.33 3.13
C TRP A 36 2.71 -2.49 2.21
N TYR A 37 2.91 -3.73 2.67
CA TYR A 37 2.59 -4.93 1.88
C TYR A 37 1.09 -5.08 1.61
N ASP A 38 0.25 -4.67 2.57
CA ASP A 38 -1.20 -4.60 2.38
C ASP A 38 -1.59 -3.61 1.27
N ILE A 39 -1.03 -2.40 1.27
CA ILE A 39 -1.26 -1.41 0.22
C ILE A 39 -0.84 -1.94 -1.16
N LEU A 40 0.35 -2.56 -1.25
CA LEU A 40 0.87 -3.11 -2.50
C LEU A 40 -0.02 -4.21 -3.07
N ARG A 41 -0.38 -5.22 -2.27
CA ARG A 41 -1.18 -6.37 -2.74
C ARG A 41 -2.62 -6.00 -3.07
N TRP A 42 -3.10 -4.85 -2.57
CA TRP A 42 -4.41 -4.31 -2.89
C TRP A 42 -4.44 -3.46 -4.16
N GLY A 43 -3.28 -3.23 -4.78
CA GLY A 43 -3.14 -2.45 -6.02
C GLY A 43 -3.40 -0.95 -5.85
N LEU A 44 -3.34 -0.42 -4.62
CA LEU A 44 -3.65 0.99 -4.37
C LEU A 44 -2.56 1.95 -4.89
N LEU A 45 -1.42 1.43 -5.35
CA LEU A 45 -0.32 2.21 -5.93
C LEU A 45 -0.16 1.93 -7.43
N ASP A 46 -1.12 1.25 -8.06
CA ASP A 46 -1.05 0.87 -9.47
C ASP A 46 -1.68 1.92 -10.39
N ASP A 47 -2.58 2.76 -9.87
CA ASP A 47 -3.23 3.84 -10.61
C ASP A 47 -3.48 5.09 -9.75
N GLN A 48 -3.92 6.17 -10.41
CA GLN A 48 -4.16 7.45 -9.75
C GLN A 48 -5.37 7.42 -8.80
N ALA A 49 -6.35 6.55 -9.03
CA ALA A 49 -7.53 6.46 -8.17
C ALA A 49 -7.17 5.87 -6.80
N GLY A 50 -6.36 4.81 -6.79
CA GLY A 50 -5.80 4.22 -5.58
C GLY A 50 -4.88 5.20 -4.85
N LEU A 51 -4.00 5.90 -5.59
CA LEU A 51 -3.11 6.89 -4.99
C LEU A 51 -3.89 8.05 -4.36
N ASN A 52 -4.92 8.58 -5.03
CA ASN A 52 -5.79 9.61 -4.47
C ASN A 52 -6.50 9.16 -3.19
N TYR A 53 -6.93 7.89 -3.14
CA TYR A 53 -7.50 7.31 -1.91
C TYR A 53 -6.50 7.32 -0.75
N LEU A 54 -5.22 7.01 -1.01
CA LEU A 54 -4.17 7.04 0.00
C LEU A 54 -3.83 8.47 0.43
N ILE A 55 -3.69 9.40 -0.52
CA ILE A 55 -3.43 10.83 -0.25
C ILE A 55 -4.51 11.43 0.66
N ALA A 56 -5.78 11.07 0.43
CA ALA A 56 -6.90 11.54 1.26
C ALA A 56 -6.83 11.01 2.71
N LYS A 57 -6.08 9.94 2.97
CA LYS A 57 -5.87 9.34 4.30
C LYS A 57 -4.56 9.77 4.94
N ASP A 58 -3.55 10.05 4.13
CA ASP A 58 -2.19 10.32 4.54
C ASP A 58 -1.48 11.19 3.48
N ALA A 59 -1.15 12.43 3.87
CA ALA A 59 -0.53 13.41 2.99
C ALA A 59 0.89 13.03 2.56
N ASP A 60 1.55 12.07 3.23
CA ASP A 60 2.91 11.62 2.85
C ASP A 60 2.93 10.96 1.45
N PHE A 61 1.79 10.47 0.97
CA PHE A 61 1.65 9.96 -0.40
C PHE A 61 1.62 11.05 -1.47
N THR A 62 1.57 12.34 -1.12
CA THR A 62 1.49 13.45 -2.11
C THR A 62 2.69 13.46 -3.07
N ASN A 63 3.88 13.09 -2.59
CA ASN A 63 5.09 13.05 -3.40
C ASN A 63 5.33 11.69 -4.07
N PHE A 64 4.37 10.76 -3.98
CA PHE A 64 4.50 9.43 -4.57
C PHE A 64 4.36 9.51 -6.10
N VAL A 65 5.31 8.92 -6.81
CA VAL A 65 5.32 8.89 -8.29
C VAL A 65 4.93 7.49 -8.76
N LEU A 66 3.78 7.39 -9.43
CA LEU A 66 3.30 6.14 -10.04
C LEU A 66 4.34 5.58 -11.01
N GLY A 67 4.53 4.26 -10.98
CA GLY A 67 5.53 3.58 -11.81
C GLY A 67 6.97 3.73 -11.35
N LYS A 68 7.24 4.46 -10.25
CA LYS A 68 8.57 4.65 -9.66
C LYS A 68 8.60 4.31 -8.17
N SER A 69 7.91 5.08 -7.34
CA SER A 69 8.02 5.08 -5.87
C SER A 69 7.57 3.78 -5.18
N LYS A 70 7.02 2.81 -5.93
CA LYS A 70 6.58 1.50 -5.42
C LYS A 70 7.77 0.61 -5.04
N LEU A 71 8.94 0.83 -5.65
CA LEU A 71 10.16 0.07 -5.42
C LEU A 71 11.27 1.04 -4.98
N LEU A 72 12.18 0.55 -4.15
CA LEU A 72 13.43 1.26 -3.87
C LEU A 72 14.37 1.14 -5.08
N PRO A 73 15.30 2.08 -5.30
CA PRO A 73 16.34 1.89 -6.29
C PRO A 73 17.20 0.68 -5.94
N ILE A 74 17.59 -0.09 -6.96
CA ILE A 74 18.69 -1.04 -6.84
C ILE A 74 19.96 -0.23 -6.53
N PRO A 75 20.77 -0.61 -5.51
CA PRO A 75 22.00 0.09 -5.18
C PRO A 75 22.92 0.26 -6.40
N GLN A 76 23.42 1.47 -6.62
CA GLN A 76 24.27 1.77 -7.78
C GLN A 76 25.53 0.90 -7.81
N THR A 77 26.10 0.61 -6.63
CA THR A 77 27.26 -0.26 -6.50
C THR A 77 27.02 -1.67 -7.04
N ASP A 78 25.82 -2.21 -6.89
CA ASP A 78 25.48 -3.55 -7.39
C ASP A 78 25.38 -3.54 -8.93
N ILE A 79 24.84 -2.45 -9.51
CA ILE A 79 24.79 -2.25 -10.96
C ILE A 79 26.20 -2.05 -11.54
N ASP A 80 27.07 -1.31 -10.85
CA ASP A 80 28.46 -1.07 -11.26
C ASP A 80 29.31 -2.35 -11.20
N ILE A 81 28.96 -3.30 -10.32
CA ILE A 81 29.59 -4.63 -10.24
C ILE A 81 29.09 -5.54 -11.35
N ASP A 82 27.77 -5.59 -11.58
CA ASP A 82 27.13 -6.41 -12.61
C ASP A 82 26.21 -5.58 -13.52
N HIS A 83 26.77 -5.18 -14.67
CA HIS A 83 26.08 -4.35 -15.65
C HIS A 83 24.90 -5.06 -16.36
N THR A 84 24.71 -6.36 -16.12
CA THR A 84 23.53 -7.08 -16.61
C THR A 84 22.28 -6.74 -15.81
N ILE A 85 22.43 -6.35 -14.55
CA ILE A 85 21.34 -5.88 -13.68
C ILE A 85 20.76 -4.59 -14.27
N LYS A 86 19.43 -4.56 -14.41
CA LYS A 86 18.70 -3.37 -14.87
C LYS A 86 17.99 -2.73 -13.69
N GLN A 87 18.09 -1.41 -13.61
CA GLN A 87 17.44 -0.62 -12.58
C GLN A 87 15.91 -0.77 -12.63
N ASN A 88 15.28 -0.61 -11.48
CA ASN A 88 13.83 -0.52 -11.37
C ASN A 88 13.28 0.64 -12.21
N PRO A 89 12.08 0.51 -12.80
CA PRO A 89 11.50 1.57 -13.61
C PRO A 89 11.50 2.94 -12.91
N GLY A 90 11.97 3.97 -13.62
CA GLY A 90 11.96 5.36 -13.14
C GLY A 90 13.12 5.77 -12.22
N TYR A 91 14.04 4.86 -11.89
CA TYR A 91 15.30 5.16 -11.18
C TYR A 91 16.51 5.15 -12.11
#